data_AF-A0A2C9W5D3-F1
#
_entry.id   AF-A0A2C9W5D3-F1
#
_cell.length_a   1.000
_cell.length_b   1.000
_cell.length_c   1.000
_cell.angle_alpha   90.00
_cell.angle_beta   90.00
_cell.angle_gamma   90.00
#
_symmetry.space_group_name_H-M   'P 1'
#
loop_
_entity.id
_entity.type
_entity.pdbx_description
1 polymer ?
#
loop_
_entity_poly.entity_id
_entity_poly.type
_entity_poly.pdbx_seq_one_letter_code
_entity_poly.pdbx_strand_id
1 'polypeptide(L)'
;MVLRLLMEEQLTKEQLRCMVVILAGCVYGGFNDLLSSLEKRGGLYYPQWLLDGFRHALVDCQLVGMGLNGCGFTWERRRGTDRFTQERLDRVVCNGSWRSCFPSALLSHLSVVT
;
A
#
# COMPACT_ATOMS: atom_id res chain seq x y z
N MET A 1 12.81 -4.33 -3.38
CA MET A 1 11.33 -4.40 -3.24
C MET A 1 10.94 -5.86 -3.16
N VAL A 2 10.97 -6.44 -1.96
CA VAL A 2 10.56 -7.83 -1.71
C VAL A 2 9.70 -7.79 -0.46
N LEU A 3 8.39 -8.02 -0.57
CA LEU A 3 7.59 -8.34 0.60
C LEU A 3 7.87 -9.77 0.97
N ARG A 4 8.56 -9.94 2.08
CA ARG A 4 8.58 -11.21 2.78
C ARG A 4 7.32 -11.29 3.63
N LEU A 5 6.20 -11.68 3.02
CA LEU A 5 5.21 -12.43 3.80
C LEU A 5 5.95 -13.69 4.24
N LEU A 6 5.96 -14.00 5.53
CA LEU A 6 6.52 -15.25 6.05
C LEU A 6 5.65 -16.40 5.54
N MET A 7 5.93 -16.82 4.31
CA MET A 7 5.58 -18.10 3.72
C MET A 7 6.92 -18.60 3.17
N GLU A 8 7.43 -19.62 3.83
CA GLU A 8 8.75 -20.19 3.62
C GLU A 8 8.97 -20.61 2.15
N GLU A 9 10.19 -20.33 1.70
CA GLU A 9 10.89 -20.82 0.52
C GLU A 9 10.30 -20.66 -0.90
N GLN A 10 11.19 -20.15 -1.76
CA GLN A 10 11.10 -20.07 -3.23
C GLN A 10 10.19 -18.98 -3.80
N LEU A 11 10.72 -17.80 -4.10
CA LEU A 11 10.45 -17.10 -5.39
C LEU A 11 11.37 -15.86 -5.55
N THR A 12 11.92 -15.67 -6.75
CA THR A 12 12.96 -14.69 -7.08
C THR A 12 12.43 -13.28 -7.38
N LYS A 13 13.31 -12.27 -7.20
CA LYS A 13 13.04 -10.81 -7.11
C LYS A 13 12.28 -10.16 -8.28
N GLU A 14 12.20 -10.78 -9.45
CA GLU A 14 11.55 -10.20 -10.63
C GLU A 14 10.07 -10.56 -10.79
N GLN A 15 9.58 -11.59 -10.09
CA GLN A 15 8.15 -11.94 -10.07
C GLN A 15 7.33 -11.14 -9.05
N LEU A 16 7.99 -10.39 -8.17
CA LEU A 16 7.39 -9.59 -7.09
C LEU A 16 6.73 -8.28 -7.53
N ARG A 17 6.69 -7.97 -8.83
CA ARG A 17 6.01 -6.76 -9.34
C ARG A 17 4.51 -6.94 -9.59
N CYS A 18 4.02 -8.18 -9.76
CA CYS A 18 2.60 -8.43 -10.07
C CYS A 18 1.97 -9.60 -9.30
N MET A 19 2.72 -10.32 -8.47
CA MET A 19 2.19 -11.49 -7.77
C MET A 19 2.11 -11.26 -6.27
N VAL A 20 0.95 -10.79 -5.81
CA VAL A 20 0.53 -11.10 -4.45
C VAL A 20 -0.85 -11.75 -4.50
N VAL A 21 -0.80 -13.07 -4.40
CA VAL A 21 -1.74 -13.96 -3.69
C VAL A 21 -3.22 -13.57 -3.78
N ILE A 22 -3.80 -13.69 -4.98
CA ILE A 22 -5.27 -13.82 -5.13
C ILE A 22 -5.79 -15.09 -4.40
N LEU A 23 -4.91 -16.02 -4.02
CA LEU A 23 -5.28 -17.32 -3.45
C LEU A 23 -5.87 -17.30 -2.03
N ALA A 24 -5.95 -16.15 -1.34
CA ALA A 24 -6.48 -16.09 0.03
C ALA A 24 -7.38 -14.87 0.34
N GLY A 25 -7.79 -14.07 -0.66
CA GLY A 25 -8.62 -12.88 -0.41
C GLY A 25 -7.87 -11.64 0.11
N CYS A 26 -6.55 -11.60 -0.07
CA CYS A 26 -5.70 -10.45 0.21
C CYS A 26 -5.14 -9.90 -1.11
N VAL A 27 -5.29 -8.60 -1.35
CA VAL A 27 -4.75 -7.93 -2.55
C VAL A 27 -3.65 -6.98 -2.10
N TYR A 28 -2.44 -7.21 -2.59
CA TYR A 28 -1.34 -6.26 -2.47
C TYR A 28 -0.99 -5.74 -3.86
N GLY A 29 -0.85 -4.43 -3.97
CA GLY A 29 -0.43 -3.81 -5.21
C GLY A 29 -0.11 -2.34 -5.03
N GLY A 30 0.63 -1.79 -6.00
CA GLY A 30 0.73 -0.35 -6.18
C GLY A 30 -0.56 0.14 -6.84
N PHE A 31 -1.53 0.56 -6.03
CA PHE A 31 -2.80 1.10 -6.53
C PHE A 31 -2.59 2.43 -7.28
N ASN A 32 -1.48 3.12 -7.00
CA ASN A 32 -1.16 4.46 -7.54
C ASN A 32 -2.23 5.53 -7.21
N ASP A 33 -3.12 5.25 -6.27
CA ASP A 33 -4.15 6.16 -5.78
C ASP A 33 -4.04 6.42 -4.28
N LEU A 34 -4.60 7.55 -3.86
CA LEU A 34 -4.62 8.02 -2.47
C LEU A 34 -6.01 7.81 -1.85
N LEU A 35 -6.06 7.42 -0.58
CA LEU A 35 -7.29 7.37 0.22
C LEU A 35 -7.56 8.68 0.96
N SER A 36 -6.57 9.55 1.11
CA SER A 36 -6.70 10.81 1.83
C SER A 36 -5.69 11.82 1.34
N SER A 37 -6.02 13.11 1.42
CA SER A 37 -5.06 14.19 1.21
C SER A 37 -3.88 14.14 2.19
N LEU A 38 -4.06 13.52 3.36
CA LEU A 38 -3.01 13.29 4.35
C LEU A 38 -1.92 12.31 3.87
N GLU A 39 -2.23 11.49 2.87
CA GLU A 39 -1.29 10.56 2.24
C GLU A 39 -0.39 11.23 1.20
N LYS A 40 -0.51 12.55 1.03
CA LYS A 40 0.33 13.36 0.16
C LYS A 40 0.91 14.55 0.92
N ARG A 41 2.20 14.80 0.70
CA ARG A 41 2.90 16.00 1.16
C ARG A 41 3.61 16.66 -0.01
N GLY A 42 3.44 17.97 -0.16
CA GLY A 42 4.02 18.73 -1.25
C GLY A 42 3.33 18.51 -2.61
N GLY A 43 3.72 19.31 -3.59
CA GLY A 43 3.10 19.33 -4.92
C GLY A 43 1.69 19.92 -4.93
N LEU A 44 0.95 19.65 -6.00
CA LEU A 44 -0.43 20.12 -6.18
C LEU A 44 -1.42 19.30 -5.34
N TYR A 45 -2.57 19.90 -5.02
CA TYR A 45 -3.66 19.18 -4.37
C TYR A 45 -4.10 17.99 -5.22
N TYR A 46 -4.26 16.85 -4.56
CA TYR A 46 -4.82 15.67 -5.19
C TYR A 46 -6.36 15.81 -5.27
N PRO A 47 -6.99 15.64 -6.44
CA PRO A 47 -8.41 15.88 -6.61
C PRO A 47 -9.29 15.01 -5.71
N GLN A 48 -10.29 15.62 -5.07
CA GLN A 48 -11.18 14.94 -4.13
C GLN A 48 -11.95 13.78 -4.77
N TRP A 49 -12.39 13.94 -6.02
CA TRP A 49 -13.14 12.91 -6.74
C TRP A 49 -12.33 11.63 -7.01
N LEU A 50 -10.99 11.73 -7.13
CA LEU A 50 -10.12 10.55 -7.24
C LEU A 50 -10.03 9.81 -5.90
N LEU A 51 -9.92 10.56 -4.79
CA LEU A 51 -9.95 9.97 -3.45
C LEU A 51 -11.26 9.20 -3.22
N ASP A 52 -12.38 9.81 -3.58
CA ASP A 52 -13.70 9.22 -3.39
C ASP A 52 -13.95 8.02 -4.30
N GLY A 53 -13.53 8.11 -5.56
CA GLY A 53 -13.56 6.98 -6.50
C GLY A 53 -12.77 5.77 -5.97
N PHE A 54 -11.58 6.00 -5.44
CA PHE A 54 -10.78 4.91 -4.88
C PHE A 54 -11.40 4.31 -3.61
N ARG A 55 -11.95 5.15 -2.72
CA ARG A 55 -12.69 4.68 -1.53
C ARG A 55 -13.90 3.83 -1.91
N HIS A 56 -14.69 4.26 -2.90
CA HIS A 56 -15.83 3.50 -3.39
C HIS A 56 -15.40 2.15 -3.97
N ALA A 57 -14.33 2.11 -4.76
CA ALA A 57 -13.80 0.86 -5.30
C ALA A 57 -13.42 -0.15 -4.18
N LEU A 58 -12.84 0.32 -3.07
CA LEU A 58 -12.55 -0.55 -1.93
C LEU A 58 -13.82 -1.04 -1.24
N VAL A 59 -14.82 -0.18 -1.06
CA VAL A 59 -16.10 -0.53 -0.45
C VAL A 59 -16.86 -1.55 -1.31
N ASP A 60 -16.95 -1.33 -2.61
CA ASP A 60 -17.61 -2.21 -3.57
C ASP A 60 -16.95 -3.59 -3.60
N CYS A 61 -15.62 -3.64 -3.45
CA CYS A 61 -14.87 -4.89 -3.37
C CYS A 61 -14.85 -5.52 -1.97
N GLN A 62 -15.46 -4.89 -0.97
CA GLN A 62 -15.40 -5.30 0.45
C GLN A 62 -13.96 -5.45 0.97
N LEU A 63 -13.08 -4.57 0.50
CA LEU A 63 -11.67 -4.54 0.85
C LEU A 63 -11.40 -3.47 1.91
N VAL A 64 -10.62 -3.84 2.92
CA VAL A 64 -10.18 -2.95 3.98
C VAL A 64 -8.66 -2.79 3.93
N GLY A 65 -8.20 -1.55 4.09
CA GLY A 65 -6.76 -1.26 4.17
C GLY A 65 -6.15 -1.81 5.44
N MET A 66 -4.99 -2.48 5.31
CA MET A 66 -4.18 -2.85 6.46
C MET A 66 -3.36 -1.65 6.96
N GLY A 67 -3.36 -1.46 8.28
CA GLY A 67 -2.55 -0.42 8.92
C GLY A 67 -1.06 -0.67 8.72
N LEU A 68 -0.34 0.34 8.21
CA LEU A 68 1.11 0.33 8.09
C LEU A 68 1.72 0.90 9.36
N ASN A 69 2.58 0.13 10.01
CA ASN A 69 3.40 0.57 11.12
C ASN A 69 4.70 1.19 10.58
N GLY A 70 4.94 2.46 10.86
CA GLY A 70 6.11 3.22 10.40
C GLY A 70 5.80 4.33 9.39
N CYS A 71 6.79 4.70 8.57
CA CYS A 71 6.68 5.81 7.61
C CYS A 71 5.52 5.61 6.64
N GLY A 72 4.55 6.53 6.70
CA GLY A 72 3.32 6.47 5.92
C GLY A 72 3.43 6.84 4.45
N PHE A 73 4.62 7.09 3.90
CA PHE A 73 4.83 7.41 2.48
C PHE A 73 5.68 6.32 1.84
N THR A 74 5.29 5.89 0.64
CA THR A 74 5.96 4.79 -0.09
C THR A 74 6.61 5.27 -1.38
N TRP A 75 6.30 6.50 -1.79
CA TRP A 75 6.86 7.14 -2.97
C TRP A 75 7.30 8.56 -2.68
N GLU A 76 8.32 9.00 -3.40
CA GLU A 76 8.83 10.35 -3.31
C GLU A 76 9.42 10.85 -4.62
N ARG A 77 9.44 12.18 -4.77
CA ARG A 77 9.98 12.84 -5.95
C ARG A 77 10.59 14.19 -5.62
N ARG A 78 11.69 14.52 -6.30
CA ARG A 78 12.40 15.81 -6.20
C ARG A 78 12.87 16.11 -4.77
N ARG A 79 13.38 15.10 -4.07
CA ARG A 79 13.99 15.25 -2.74
C ARG A 79 15.06 16.35 -2.76
N GLY A 80 15.06 17.20 -1.75
CA GLY A 80 16.02 18.30 -1.61
C GLY A 80 15.69 19.57 -2.41
N THR A 81 14.49 19.66 -3.00
CA THR A 81 14.03 20.86 -3.71
C THR A 81 12.78 21.47 -3.06
N ASP A 82 12.46 22.71 -3.43
CA ASP A 82 11.20 23.39 -3.10
C ASP A 82 9.94 22.64 -3.60
N ARG A 83 10.10 21.78 -4.60
CA ARG A 83 9.06 20.93 -5.20
C ARG A 83 9.06 19.50 -4.66
N PHE A 84 9.68 19.25 -3.51
CA PHE A 84 9.69 17.93 -2.89
C PHE A 84 8.27 17.43 -2.64
N THR A 85 7.98 16.22 -3.10
CA THR A 85 6.67 15.58 -2.97
C THR A 85 6.83 14.17 -2.42
N GLN A 86 5.95 13.78 -1.50
CA GLN A 86 5.85 12.42 -0.96
C GLN A 86 4.41 11.94 -1.05
N GLU A 87 4.21 10.67 -1.38
CA GLU A 87 2.91 10.05 -1.55
C GLU A 87 2.90 8.63 -0.98
N ARG A 88 1.73 8.16 -0.53
CA ARG A 88 1.50 6.76 -0.16
C ARG A 88 0.78 6.05 -1.31
N LEU A 89 1.54 5.42 -2.19
CA LEU A 89 0.99 4.75 -3.38
C LEU A 89 0.85 3.24 -3.19
N ASP A 90 1.70 2.65 -2.36
CA ASP A 90 1.69 1.23 -2.06
C ASP A 90 0.90 0.97 -0.78
N ARG A 91 -0.05 0.04 -0.86
CA ARG A 91 -0.87 -0.37 0.27
C ARG A 91 -1.28 -1.81 0.12
N VAL A 92 -1.70 -2.39 1.23
CA VAL A 92 -2.24 -3.74 1.26
C VAL A 92 -3.67 -3.65 1.71
N VAL A 93 -4.55 -4.30 0.97
CA VAL A 93 -5.96 -4.38 1.30
C VAL A 93 -6.37 -5.85 1.38
N CYS A 94 -7.30 -6.17 2.26
CA CYS A 94 -7.78 -7.54 2.43
C CYS A 94 -9.28 -7.54 2.65
N ASN A 95 -9.93 -8.65 2.33
CA ASN A 95 -11.35 -8.80 2.67
C ASN A 95 -11.55 -9.16 4.15
N GLY A 96 -12.79 -9.07 4.62
CA GLY A 96 -13.16 -9.37 6.00
C GLY A 96 -12.74 -10.78 6.45
N SER A 97 -12.93 -11.78 5.59
CA SER A 97 -12.58 -13.18 5.89
C SER A 97 -11.09 -13.35 6.19
N TRP A 98 -10.22 -12.76 5.36
CA TRP A 98 -8.78 -12.79 5.59
C TRP A 98 -8.40 -12.07 6.89
N ARG A 99 -9.00 -10.89 7.13
CA ARG A 99 -8.77 -10.12 8.36
C ARG A 99 -9.16 -10.91 9.62
N SER A 100 -10.23 -11.71 9.55
CA SER A 100 -10.69 -12.60 10.62
C SER A 100 -9.76 -13.79 10.83
N CYS A 101 -9.17 -14.36 9.78
CA CYS A 101 -8.18 -15.43 9.89
C CYS A 101 -6.85 -14.92 10.47
N PHE A 102 -6.49 -13.68 10.19
CA PHE A 102 -5.22 -13.07 10.61
C PHE A 102 -5.44 -11.78 11.42
N PRO A 103 -6.04 -11.87 12.63
CA PRO A 103 -6.38 -10.72 13.46
C PRO A 103 -5.15 -9.90 13.88
N SER A 104 -3.98 -10.55 13.99
CA SER A 104 -2.72 -9.95 14.43
C SER A 104 -1.77 -9.60 13.28
N ALA A 105 -2.20 -9.73 12.01
CA ALA A 105 -1.36 -9.32 10.89
C ALA A 105 -1.08 -7.82 10.94
N LEU A 106 0.20 -7.47 10.86
CA LEU A 106 0.67 -6.10 10.83
C LEU A 106 1.52 -5.90 9.59
N LEU A 107 1.33 -4.76 8.93
CA LEU A 107 2.19 -4.32 7.85
C LEU A 107 3.27 -3.41 8.42
N SER A 108 4.54 -3.68 8.15
CA SER A 108 5.66 -2.85 8.59
C SER A 108 6.48 -2.35 7.41
N HIS A 109 6.92 -1.09 7.48
CA HIS A 109 7.89 -0.55 6.53
C HIS A 109 9.29 -1.02 6.93
N LEU A 110 9.94 -1.84 6.08
CA LEU A 110 11.32 -2.25 6.29
C LEU A 110 12.24 -1.10 5.86
N SER A 111 12.67 -0.29 6.82
CA SER A 111 13.79 0.63 6.63
C SER A 111 15.05 -0.22 6.51
N VAL A 112 15.68 -0.26 5.33
CA VAL A 112 17.05 -0.76 5.25
C VAL A 112 17.92 0.28 5.96
N VAL A 113 18.39 -0.05 7.16
CA VAL A 113 19.48 0.69 7.79
C VAL A 113 20.74 0.28 7.03
N THR A 114 21.18 1.14 6.13
CA THR A 114 22.51 1.06 5.49
C THR A 114 23.57 1.61 6.42
#